data_AF-A0A1Y1L6Y3-F1
#
_entry.id   AF-A0A1Y1L6Y3-F1
#
_cell.length_a   1.000
_cell.length_b   1.000
_cell.length_c   1.000
_cell.angle_alpha   90.00
_cell.angle_beta   90.00
_cell.angle_gamma   90.00
#
_symmetry.space_group_name_H-M   'P 1'
#
loop_
_entity.id
_entity.type
_entity.pdbx_description
1 polymer ?
#
loop_
_entity_poly.entity_id
_entity_poly.type
_entity_poly.pdbx_seq_one_letter_code
_entity_poly.pdbx_strand_id
1 'polypeptide(L)'
;MPCEMITLQLGQCGNQIGFEFWKRLCAEHGINPEGILEDFATEGIDRKDVFFYQADDEHYIPRAVLLDLEPRVINTIMNSRYSKLYNQENVFLSKNGGGAGNNWACGYSQGEKLNEEIFDIIDREADGSDSLESFLWFVES
;
A
#
# COMPACT_ATOMS: atom_id res chain seq x y z
N MET A 1 0.69 14.67 -18.25
CA MET A 1 1.67 14.10 -17.30
C MET A 1 0.93 13.04 -16.49
N PRO A 2 1.57 11.91 -16.15
CA PRO A 2 1.02 11.00 -15.15
C PRO A 2 0.78 11.76 -13.85
N CYS A 3 -0.28 11.39 -13.15
CA CYS A 3 -0.73 12.00 -11.91
C CYS A 3 -0.71 10.89 -10.88
N GLU A 4 0.44 10.66 -10.25
CA GLU A 4 0.64 9.47 -9.41
C GLU A 4 0.13 9.72 -8.00
N MET A 5 -0.48 8.69 -7.42
CA MET A 5 -1.00 8.73 -6.05
C MET A 5 -0.44 7.60 -5.22
N ILE A 6 0.06 7.94 -4.03
CA ILE A 6 0.53 6.96 -3.05
C ILE A 6 -0.57 6.76 -2.00
N THR A 7 -0.95 5.51 -1.77
CA THR A 7 -1.89 5.18 -0.69
C THR A 7 -1.13 4.86 0.60
N LEU A 8 -1.51 5.51 1.70
CA LEU A 8 -0.98 5.25 3.04
C LEU A 8 -2.06 4.52 3.85
N GLN A 9 -1.80 3.27 4.19
CA GLN A 9 -2.72 2.40 4.94
C GLN A 9 -2.22 2.25 6.36
N LEU A 10 -2.99 2.77 7.32
CA LEU A 10 -2.55 2.93 8.70
C LEU A 10 -3.43 2.12 9.64
N GLY A 11 -2.79 1.20 10.36
CA GLY A 11 -3.42 0.39 11.40
C GLY A 11 -4.45 -0.60 10.88
N GLN A 12 -5.14 -1.26 11.81
CA GLN A 12 -6.03 -2.38 11.52
C GLN A 12 -7.08 -2.07 10.44
N CYS A 13 -7.88 -1.03 10.63
CA CYS A 13 -8.97 -0.70 9.73
C CYS A 13 -8.46 -0.14 8.39
N GLY A 14 -7.45 0.74 8.43
CA GLY A 14 -6.82 1.28 7.22
C GLY A 14 -6.28 0.20 6.29
N ASN A 15 -5.57 -0.78 6.86
CA ASN A 15 -5.05 -1.93 6.11
C ASN A 15 -6.16 -2.85 5.59
N GLN A 16 -7.24 -3.08 6.34
CA GLN A 16 -8.37 -3.91 5.87
C GLN A 16 -9.16 -3.26 4.73
N ILE A 17 -9.45 -1.96 4.83
CA ILE A 17 -10.13 -1.21 3.77
C ILE A 17 -9.24 -1.12 2.54
N GLY A 18 -7.97 -0.75 2.74
CA GLY A 18 -6.98 -0.68 1.68
C GLY A 18 -6.81 -2.00 0.94
N PHE A 19 -6.82 -3.13 1.66
CA PHE A 19 -6.76 -4.46 1.06
C PHE A 19 -7.94 -4.74 0.13
N GLU A 20 -9.18 -4.49 0.57
CA GLU A 20 -10.36 -4.68 -0.29
C GLU A 20 -10.41 -3.67 -1.45
N PHE A 21 -9.95 -2.44 -1.24
CA PHE A 21 -9.81 -1.43 -2.29
C PHE A 21 -8.90 -1.91 -3.41
N TRP A 22 -7.68 -2.36 -3.09
CA TRP A 22 -6.74 -2.86 -4.11
C TRP A 22 -7.22 -4.12 -4.80
N LYS A 23 -7.87 -5.03 -4.08
CA LYS A 23 -8.50 -6.22 -4.68
C LYS A 23 -9.53 -5.83 -5.74
N ARG A 24 -10.33 -4.81 -5.43
CA ARG A 24 -11.37 -4.32 -6.35
C ARG A 24 -10.74 -3.63 -7.56
N LEU A 25 -9.75 -2.77 -7.34
CA LEU A 25 -9.02 -2.07 -8.38
C LEU A 25 -8.33 -3.05 -9.36
N CYS A 26 -7.68 -4.08 -8.82
CA CYS A 26 -7.09 -5.16 -9.62
C CYS A 26 -8.13 -5.86 -10.49
N ALA A 27 -9.30 -6.20 -9.92
CA ALA A 27 -10.38 -6.84 -10.67
C ALA A 27 -10.96 -5.94 -11.79
N GLU A 28 -11.00 -4.63 -11.59
CA GLU A 28 -11.48 -3.66 -12.58
C GLU A 28 -10.48 -3.48 -13.74
N HIS A 29 -9.18 -3.49 -13.43
CA HIS A 29 -8.12 -3.34 -14.43
C HIS A 29 -7.64 -4.67 -15.06
N GLY A 30 -8.21 -5.81 -14.66
CA GLY A 30 -7.78 -7.13 -15.14
C GLY A 30 -6.37 -7.51 -14.68
N ILE A 31 -5.97 -7.09 -13.48
CA ILE A 31 -4.72 -7.48 -12.83
C ILE A 31 -5.01 -8.62 -11.88
N ASN A 32 -4.25 -9.70 -11.98
CA ASN A 32 -4.44 -10.87 -11.14
C ASN A 32 -3.83 -10.67 -9.73
N PRO A 33 -4.07 -11.59 -8.78
CA PRO A 33 -3.55 -11.43 -7.42
C PRO A 33 -2.03 -11.40 -7.28
N GLU A 34 -1.29 -11.81 -8.31
CA GLU A 34 0.17 -11.75 -8.35
C GLU A 34 0.68 -10.48 -9.02
N GLY A 35 -0.20 -9.54 -9.42
CA GLY A 35 0.18 -8.30 -10.09
C GLY A 35 0.33 -8.42 -11.61
N ILE A 36 0.02 -9.57 -12.20
CA ILE A 36 0.18 -9.80 -13.64
C ILE A 36 -1.09 -9.36 -14.38
N LEU A 37 -0.92 -8.59 -15.46
CA LEU A 37 -2.02 -8.16 -16.33
C LEU A 37 -2.55 -9.35 -17.16
N GLU A 38 -3.86 -9.52 -17.18
CA GLU A 38 -4.51 -10.56 -17.97
C GLU A 38 -4.64 -10.15 -19.44
N ASP A 39 -4.49 -11.11 -20.37
CA ASP A 39 -4.47 -10.88 -21.82
C ASP A 39 -5.67 -10.07 -22.36
N PHE A 40 -6.84 -10.25 -21.76
CA PHE A 40 -8.07 -9.56 -22.18
C PHE A 40 -8.07 -8.06 -21.81
N ALA A 41 -7.17 -7.62 -20.92
CA ALA A 41 -7.09 -6.26 -20.41
C ALA A 41 -5.95 -5.43 -21.05
N THR A 42 -5.14 -6.04 -21.92
CA THR A 42 -3.98 -5.42 -22.59
C THR A 42 -4.39 -4.31 -23.56
N GLU A 43 -5.55 -4.41 -24.21
CA GLU A 43 -6.03 -3.42 -25.20
C GLU A 43 -6.88 -2.27 -24.57
N GLY A 44 -7.04 -2.25 -23.25
CA GLY A 44 -7.87 -1.25 -22.57
C GLY A 44 -7.22 0.14 -22.50
N ILE A 45 -8.01 1.21 -22.71
CA ILE A 45 -7.60 2.63 -22.60
C ILE A 45 -7.43 3.08 -21.12
N ASP A 46 -7.30 2.14 -20.19
CA ASP A 46 -7.38 2.44 -18.77
C ASP A 46 -6.04 2.94 -18.20
N ARG A 47 -6.10 4.03 -17.42
CA ARG A 47 -4.94 4.72 -16.84
C ARG A 47 -4.49 4.04 -15.55
N LYS A 48 -3.78 2.91 -15.70
CA LYS A 48 -3.23 2.11 -14.59
C LYS A 48 -2.08 2.83 -13.87
N ASP A 49 -1.37 3.71 -14.58
CA ASP A 49 -0.19 4.48 -14.14
C ASP A 49 -0.45 5.38 -12.92
N VAL A 50 -1.70 5.75 -12.68
CA VAL A 50 -2.08 6.62 -11.55
C VAL A 50 -1.87 5.92 -10.20
N PHE A 51 -2.26 4.65 -10.11
CA PHE A 51 -2.28 3.88 -8.86
C PHE A 51 -1.21 2.77 -8.82
N PHE A 52 -0.77 2.29 -9.98
CA PHE A 52 0.21 1.22 -10.08
C PHE A 52 1.51 1.74 -10.66
N TYR A 53 2.62 1.28 -10.11
CA TYR A 53 3.91 1.28 -10.76
C TYR A 53 4.04 0.04 -11.63
N GLN A 54 4.53 0.20 -12.86
CA GLN A 54 4.79 -0.89 -13.79
C GLN A 54 6.24 -1.36 -13.63
N ALA A 55 6.44 -2.54 -13.06
CA ALA A 55 7.78 -3.08 -12.80
C ALA A 55 8.42 -3.73 -14.04
N ASP A 56 7.59 -4.33 -14.90
CA ASP A 56 7.95 -4.87 -16.21
C ASP A 56 6.73 -4.80 -17.16
N ASP A 57 6.83 -5.36 -18.36
CA ASP A 57 5.80 -5.25 -19.40
C ASP A 57 4.40 -5.71 -18.95
N GLU A 58 4.29 -6.61 -17.96
CA GLU A 58 3.01 -7.19 -17.52
C GLU A 58 2.78 -7.11 -16.00
N HIS A 59 3.77 -6.71 -15.21
CA HIS A 59 3.72 -6.71 -13.75
C HIS A 59 3.45 -5.31 -13.17
N TYR A 60 2.33 -5.20 -12.46
CA TYR A 60 1.82 -3.98 -11.84
C TYR A 60 1.85 -4.11 -10.32
N ILE A 61 2.51 -3.16 -9.67
CA ILE A 61 2.66 -3.09 -8.22
C ILE A 61 1.89 -1.86 -7.73
N PRO A 62 0.99 -1.99 -6.74
CA PRO A 62 0.33 -0.85 -6.12
C PRO A 62 1.32 0.13 -5.49
N ARG A 63 1.11 1.44 -5.73
CA ARG A 63 1.76 2.51 -4.97
C ARG A 63 1.13 2.61 -3.58
N ALA A 64 1.43 1.63 -2.73
CA ALA A 64 0.82 1.45 -1.42
C ALA A 64 1.85 1.21 -0.33
N VAL A 65 1.71 1.94 0.76
CA VAL A 65 2.50 1.80 1.98
C VAL A 65 1.58 1.30 3.09
N LEU A 66 1.93 0.16 3.68
CA LEU A 66 1.15 -0.48 4.74
C LEU A 66 1.92 -0.33 6.05
N LEU A 67 1.36 0.41 7.00
CA LEU A 67 1.95 0.60 8.32
C LEU A 67 1.03 0.03 9.39
N ASP A 68 1.56 -0.82 10.26
CA ASP A 68 0.85 -1.29 11.44
C ASP A 68 1.78 -1.42 12.65
N LEU A 69 1.22 -1.19 13.83
CA LEU A 69 1.88 -1.46 15.10
C LEU A 69 1.60 -2.89 15.58
N GLU A 70 0.62 -3.57 14.99
CA GLU A 70 0.22 -4.93 15.30
C GLU A 70 0.36 -5.87 14.09
N PRO A 71 0.88 -7.10 14.29
CA PRO A 71 1.18 -8.01 13.18
C PRO A 71 -0.07 -8.60 12.52
N ARG A 72 -1.23 -8.57 13.19
CA ARG A 72 -2.37 -9.41 12.84
C ARG A 72 -2.89 -9.16 11.42
N VAL A 73 -3.13 -7.89 11.06
CA VAL A 73 -3.71 -7.56 9.74
C VAL A 73 -2.66 -7.71 8.65
N ILE A 74 -1.46 -7.17 8.85
CA ILE A 74 -0.34 -7.31 7.90
C ILE A 74 -0.06 -8.79 7.60
N ASN A 75 0.07 -9.63 8.62
CA ASN A 75 0.28 -11.07 8.41
C ASN A 75 -0.88 -11.73 7.66
N THR A 76 -2.11 -11.26 7.84
CA THR A 76 -3.27 -11.78 7.08
C THR A 76 -3.13 -11.44 5.60
N ILE A 77 -2.72 -10.22 5.27
CA ILE A 77 -2.49 -9.76 3.89
C ILE A 77 -1.32 -10.52 3.26
N MET A 78 -0.18 -10.63 3.97
CA MET A 78 1.04 -11.28 3.49
C MET A 78 0.94 -12.81 3.37
N ASN A 79 -0.06 -13.43 4.00
CA ASN A 79 -0.40 -14.85 3.80
C ASN A 79 -1.57 -15.06 2.85
N SER A 80 -2.13 -13.99 2.27
CA SER A 80 -3.23 -14.08 1.31
C SER A 80 -2.74 -14.40 -0.10
N ARG A 81 -3.68 -14.68 -1.01
CA ARG A 81 -3.38 -14.83 -2.44
C ARG A 81 -2.80 -13.57 -3.10
N TYR A 82 -2.93 -12.41 -2.45
CA TYR A 82 -2.43 -11.11 -2.92
C TYR A 82 -1.09 -10.73 -2.28
N SER A 83 -0.42 -11.65 -1.58
CA SER A 83 0.85 -11.34 -0.91
C SER A 83 1.95 -10.87 -1.86
N LYS A 84 1.92 -11.34 -3.11
CA LYS A 84 2.86 -10.96 -4.17
C LYS A 84 2.49 -9.65 -4.87
N LEU A 85 1.27 -9.14 -4.67
CA LEU A 85 0.84 -7.89 -5.29
C LEU A 85 1.61 -6.70 -4.71
N TYR A 86 1.84 -6.69 -3.40
CA TYR A 86 2.45 -5.57 -2.70
C TYR A 86 3.97 -5.64 -2.74
N ASN A 87 4.61 -4.47 -2.86
CA ASN A 87 6.04 -4.35 -2.58
C ASN A 87 6.29 -4.61 -1.08
N GLN A 88 7.03 -5.67 -0.75
CA GLN A 88 7.36 -6.02 0.63
C GLN A 88 8.18 -4.93 1.32
N GLU A 89 8.95 -4.14 0.57
CA GLU A 89 9.71 -3.03 1.15
C GLU A 89 8.81 -1.88 1.62
N ASN A 90 7.55 -1.83 1.16
CA ASN A 90 6.58 -0.80 1.54
C ASN A 90 5.70 -1.22 2.74
N VAL A 91 6.06 -2.32 3.41
CA VAL A 91 5.34 -2.87 4.55
C VAL A 91 6.14 -2.61 5.81
N PHE A 92 5.61 -1.77 6.68
CA PHE A 92 6.16 -1.52 8.00
C PHE A 92 5.33 -2.23 9.07
N LEU A 93 6.05 -2.95 9.94
CA LEU A 93 5.47 -3.55 11.13
C LEU A 93 6.36 -3.26 12.34
N SER A 94 5.78 -2.66 13.38
CA SER A 94 6.53 -2.36 14.61
C SER A 94 7.03 -3.64 15.29
N LYS A 95 8.34 -3.69 15.55
CA LYS A 95 9.02 -4.82 16.23
C LYS A 95 8.51 -5.06 17.66
N ASN A 96 7.97 -4.02 18.29
CA ASN A 96 7.50 -4.07 19.67
C ASN A 96 6.11 -4.72 19.79
N GLY A 97 5.35 -4.83 18.68
CA GLY A 97 4.09 -5.58 18.58
C GLY A 97 2.96 -5.16 19.54
N GLY A 98 3.12 -4.06 20.28
CA GLY A 98 2.24 -3.66 21.38
C GLY A 98 1.02 -2.84 20.97
N GLY A 99 0.90 -2.48 19.68
CA GLY A 99 -0.18 -1.62 19.21
C GLY A 99 -0.20 -0.23 19.86
N ALA A 100 -1.22 0.57 19.54
CA ALA A 100 -1.52 1.81 20.26
C ALA A 100 -2.49 1.58 21.45
N GLY A 101 -3.09 0.39 21.57
CA GLY A 101 -4.00 0.03 22.66
C GLY A 101 -5.25 0.92 22.74
N ASN A 102 -5.82 1.30 21.60
CA ASN A 102 -6.94 2.26 21.50
C ASN A 102 -6.68 3.61 22.20
N ASN A 103 -5.41 4.01 22.31
CA ASN A 103 -5.01 5.28 22.89
C ASN A 103 -4.32 6.14 21.83
N TRP A 104 -4.99 7.21 21.43
CA TRP A 104 -4.50 8.16 20.43
C TRP A 104 -3.12 8.73 20.78
N ALA A 105 -2.90 9.13 22.04
CA ALA A 105 -1.63 9.70 22.48
C ALA A 105 -0.48 8.68 22.43
N CYS A 106 -0.79 7.39 22.67
CA CYS A 106 0.17 6.30 22.50
C CYS A 106 0.56 6.14 21.03
N GLY A 107 -0.43 6.15 20.11
CA GLY A 107 -0.19 6.10 18.67
C GLY A 107 0.65 7.28 18.18
N TYR A 108 0.30 8.50 18.58
CA TYR A 108 1.05 9.72 18.24
C TYR A 108 2.50 9.66 18.74
N SER A 109 2.72 9.29 20.02
CA SER A 109 4.08 9.19 20.58
C SER A 109 4.91 8.07 19.94
N GLN A 110 4.27 6.99 19.50
CA GLN A 110 4.97 5.96 18.74
C GLN A 110 5.35 6.44 17.34
N GLY A 111 4.48 7.21 16.68
CA GLY A 111 4.77 7.83 15.38
C GLY A 111 6.03 8.70 15.43
N GLU A 112 6.21 9.50 16.48
CA GLU A 112 7.44 10.31 16.65
C GLU A 112 8.71 9.45 16.77
N LYS A 113 8.62 8.27 17.40
CA LYS A 113 9.77 7.36 17.58
C LYS A 113 10.11 6.57 16.32
N LEU A 114 9.10 6.28 15.50
CA LEU A 114 9.21 5.47 14.29
C LEU A 114 9.32 6.32 13.02
N ASN A 115 9.42 7.64 13.20
CA ASN A 115 9.42 8.64 12.14
C ASN A 115 10.44 8.32 11.03
N GLU A 116 11.71 8.09 11.38
CA GLU A 116 12.77 7.82 10.41
C GLU A 116 12.45 6.58 9.55
N GLU A 117 12.12 5.45 10.18
CA GLU A 117 11.81 4.21 9.46
C GLU A 117 10.57 4.34 8.54
N ILE A 118 9.56 5.11 8.97
CA ILE A 118 8.34 5.32 8.18
C ILE A 118 8.60 6.26 7.00
N PHE A 119 9.30 7.37 7.22
CA PHE A 119 9.58 8.33 6.16
C PHE A 119 10.57 7.78 5.14
N ASP A 120 11.53 6.94 5.52
CA ASP A 120 12.41 6.26 4.56
C ASP A 120 11.61 5.47 3.51
N ILE A 121 10.50 4.83 3.92
CA ILE A 121 9.62 4.08 3.01
C ILE A 121 8.82 5.04 2.12
N ILE A 122 8.24 6.08 2.71
CA ILE A 122 7.40 7.06 2.00
C ILE A 122 8.23 7.84 0.98
N ASP A 123 9.42 8.30 1.37
CA ASP A 123 10.33 9.08 0.54
C ASP A 123 10.83 8.23 -0.64
N ARG A 124 11.18 6.95 -0.41
CA ARG A 124 11.55 6.05 -1.52
C ARG A 124 10.41 5.87 -2.53
N GLU A 125 9.17 5.74 -2.06
CA GLU A 125 8.01 5.59 -2.96
C GLU A 125 7.69 6.90 -3.70
N ALA A 126 7.87 8.05 -3.04
CA ALA A 126 7.72 9.37 -3.63
C ALA A 126 8.80 9.66 -4.68
N ASP A 127 10.07 9.33 -4.39
CA ASP A 127 11.20 9.47 -5.32
C ASP A 127 11.08 8.54 -6.53
N GLY A 128 10.38 7.41 -6.39
CA GLY A 128 10.03 6.49 -7.48
C GLY A 128 8.83 6.94 -8.33
N SER A 129 8.31 8.16 -8.11
CA SER A 129 7.20 8.74 -8.86
C SER A 129 7.71 9.89 -9.73
N ASP A 130 7.41 9.87 -11.04
CA ASP A 130 7.84 10.90 -11.99
C ASP A 130 7.13 12.25 -11.73
N SER A 131 5.89 12.19 -11.24
CA SER A 131 5.03 13.34 -10.97
C SER A 131 3.99 12.98 -9.90
N LEU A 132 4.46 12.82 -8.66
CA LEU A 132 3.62 12.63 -7.49
C LEU A 132 2.65 13.80 -7.30
N GLU A 133 1.35 13.52 -7.29
CA GLU A 133 0.31 14.54 -7.10
C GLU A 133 -0.22 14.55 -5.68
N SER A 134 -0.47 13.38 -5.08
CA SER A 134 -1.13 13.32 -3.77
C SER A 134 -0.91 12.02 -3.00
N PHE A 135 -1.28 12.08 -1.71
CA PHE A 135 -1.36 10.94 -0.81
C PHE A 135 -2.83 10.66 -0.46
N LEU A 136 -3.26 9.40 -0.61
CA LEU A 136 -4.58 8.94 -0.15
C LEU A 136 -4.42 8.17 1.16
N TRP A 137 -5.11 8.62 2.21
CA TRP A 137 -4.98 8.06 3.56
C TRP A 137 -6.15 7.13 3.88
N PHE A 138 -5.85 5.87 4.17
CA PHE A 138 -6.79 4.92 4.78
C PHE A 138 -6.47 4.81 6.27
N VAL A 139 -7.31 5.42 7.10
CA VAL A 139 -7.15 5.52 8.55
C VAL A 139 -8.46 5.22 9.26
N GLU A 140 -8.37 4.87 10.55
CA GLU A 140 -9.49 4.91 11.49
C GLU A 140 -9.16 5.92 12.59
N SER A 141 -10.18 6.68 13.01
CA SER A 141 -10.08 7.75 14.02
C SER A 141 -10.31 7.27 15.43
#